data_AF-A0A1H8YQX1-F1
#
_entry.id   AF-A0A1H8YQX1-F1
#
_cell.length_a   1.000
_cell.length_b   1.000
_cell.length_c   1.000
_cell.angle_alpha   90.00
_cell.angle_beta   90.00
_cell.angle_gamma   90.00
#
_symmetry.space_group_name_H-M   'P 1'
#
loop_
_entity.id
_entity.type
_entity.pdbx_description
1 polymer ?
#
loop_
_entity_poly.entity_id
_entity_poly.type
_entity_poly.pdbx_seq_one_letter_code
_entity_poly.pdbx_strand_id
1 'polypeptide(L)'
;MTRRLLGGVLAAMAAFALVTAPEASAATTTFSGTVALSNCSGSVVKPADTPDTAPALVMSNGHCLESGFPNPGEVITGQASSRTFDLLSSDGQSTLGTLQAKKIIYATMTDTDVSLYQLTSTYAQIKQQYGVSPLELVTTHPTASTHIDVVSGYWKKIYSCSIDGFVHELHENGWIWKDSIRYTPECKTIGGTSGSPIVETATGKVIGINNTSNENGERCTLNNPCEVDESGNVTVHPDTKYGEETYGIPACLSPANEIALDQAGCTLPKP
;
A
#
# COMPACT_ATOMS: atom_id res chain seq x y z
N MET A 1 38.98 -67.11 -37.86
CA MET A 1 39.07 -66.37 -36.59
C MET A 1 40.15 -65.32 -36.82
N THR A 2 39.94 -64.00 -36.79
CA THR A 2 39.13 -63.17 -35.89
C THR A 2 38.91 -61.83 -36.61
N ARG A 3 37.67 -61.34 -36.63
CA ARG A 3 37.25 -60.07 -37.27
C ARG A 3 37.53 -58.93 -36.27
N ARG A 4 38.33 -57.93 -36.62
CA ARG A 4 38.48 -56.69 -35.82
C ARG A 4 37.76 -55.54 -36.52
N LEU A 5 36.64 -55.11 -35.93
CA LEU A 5 35.94 -53.87 -36.26
C LEU A 5 36.65 -52.71 -35.54
N LEU A 6 37.13 -51.71 -36.28
CA LEU A 6 37.44 -50.39 -35.73
C LEU A 6 36.16 -49.54 -35.86
N GLY A 7 35.49 -49.30 -34.74
CA GLY A 7 34.44 -48.29 -34.63
C GLY A 7 35.07 -46.94 -34.27
N GLY A 8 34.89 -45.95 -35.13
CA GLY A 8 35.22 -44.55 -34.82
C GLY A 8 34.10 -43.92 -33.99
N VAL A 9 34.45 -43.32 -32.86
CA VAL A 9 33.54 -42.54 -32.02
C VAL A 9 33.68 -41.07 -32.42
N LEU A 10 32.68 -40.51 -33.11
CA LEU A 10 32.50 -39.06 -33.20
C LEU A 10 31.77 -38.60 -31.94
N ALA A 11 32.45 -37.83 -31.08
CA ALA A 11 31.81 -37.11 -30.00
C ALA A 11 31.29 -35.76 -30.53
N ALA A 12 29.97 -35.62 -30.65
CA ALA A 12 29.32 -34.35 -30.94
C ALA A 12 29.15 -33.57 -29.61
N MET A 13 29.93 -32.51 -29.41
CA MET A 13 29.72 -31.56 -28.31
C MET A 13 28.64 -30.56 -28.73
N ALA A 14 27.45 -30.66 -28.14
CA ALA A 14 26.42 -29.64 -28.24
C ALA A 14 26.69 -28.54 -27.19
N ALA A 15 27.09 -27.35 -27.65
CA ALA A 15 27.19 -26.17 -26.81
C ALA A 15 25.78 -25.62 -26.57
N PHE A 16 25.25 -25.82 -25.36
CA PHE A 16 24.04 -25.13 -24.91
C PHE A 16 24.40 -23.68 -24.59
N ALA A 17 24.01 -22.74 -25.46
CA ALA A 17 24.02 -21.33 -25.13
C ALA A 17 22.88 -21.06 -24.13
N LEU A 18 23.22 -20.82 -22.87
CA LEU A 18 22.30 -20.30 -21.87
C LEU A 18 21.92 -18.87 -22.27
N VAL A 19 20.69 -18.70 -22.78
CA VAL A 19 20.09 -17.39 -22.97
C VAL A 19 19.73 -16.87 -21.59
N THR A 20 20.57 -16.01 -21.01
CA THR A 20 20.24 -15.27 -19.81
C THR A 20 19.16 -14.26 -20.17
N ALA A 21 17.95 -14.42 -19.62
CA ALA A 21 16.91 -13.42 -19.71
C ALA A 21 17.43 -12.09 -19.09
N PRO A 22 17.06 -10.92 -19.64
CA PRO A 22 17.42 -9.65 -19.01
C PRO A 22 16.81 -9.61 -17.61
N GLU A 23 17.60 -9.22 -16.61
CA GLU A 23 17.08 -8.87 -15.29
C GLU A 23 16.04 -7.77 -15.48
N ALA A 24 14.82 -8.00 -14.98
CA ALA A 24 13.80 -6.97 -14.95
C ALA A 24 14.36 -5.77 -14.16
N SER A 25 14.51 -4.63 -14.83
CA SER A 25 14.89 -3.40 -14.15
C SER A 25 13.83 -3.09 -13.11
N ALA A 26 14.20 -3.06 -11.83
CA ALA A 26 13.32 -2.62 -10.75
C ALA A 26 12.71 -1.25 -11.11
N ALA A 27 11.44 -1.06 -10.81
CA ALA A 27 10.82 0.25 -10.96
C ALA A 27 11.50 1.21 -9.97
N THR A 28 11.95 2.36 -10.45
CA THR A 28 12.50 3.39 -9.55
C THR A 28 11.33 4.09 -8.86
N THR A 29 11.16 3.84 -7.56
CA THR A 29 10.14 4.54 -6.76
C THR A 29 10.47 6.02 -6.66
N THR A 30 9.43 6.86 -6.79
CA THR A 30 9.50 8.33 -6.66
C THR A 30 8.32 8.82 -5.82
N PHE A 31 8.25 10.12 -5.55
CA PHE A 31 7.08 10.74 -4.91
C PHE A 31 5.93 11.04 -5.89
N SER A 32 6.03 10.59 -7.16
CA SER A 32 4.96 10.78 -8.13
C SER A 32 3.68 10.10 -7.64
N GLY A 33 2.60 10.88 -7.49
CA GLY A 33 1.33 10.39 -6.96
C GLY A 33 1.23 10.43 -5.44
N THR A 34 2.30 10.79 -4.73
CA THR A 34 2.28 10.98 -3.27
C THR A 34 1.71 12.34 -2.92
N VAL A 35 0.93 12.39 -1.84
CA VAL A 35 0.43 13.64 -1.26
C VAL A 35 0.89 13.81 0.19
N ALA A 36 1.10 15.05 0.61
CA ALA A 36 1.36 15.42 2.00
C ALA A 36 0.08 15.96 2.65
N LEU A 37 -0.11 15.60 3.92
CA LEU A 37 -1.14 16.14 4.81
C LEU A 37 -0.47 16.71 6.06
N SER A 38 -1.17 17.53 6.83
CA SER A 38 -0.63 18.03 8.10
C SER A 38 -0.62 16.91 9.14
N ASN A 39 0.54 16.25 9.35
CA ASN A 39 0.81 15.11 10.25
C ASN A 39 0.56 13.69 9.71
N CYS A 40 0.16 13.55 8.44
CA CYS A 40 -0.01 12.26 7.77
C CYS A 40 0.47 12.36 6.32
N SER A 41 0.61 11.20 5.69
CA SER A 41 0.93 11.02 4.28
C SER A 41 -0.25 10.38 3.55
N GLY A 42 -0.20 10.40 2.22
CA GLY A 42 -1.25 9.82 1.39
C GLY A 42 -0.77 9.61 -0.04
N SER A 43 -1.66 9.09 -0.88
CA SER A 43 -1.38 8.98 -2.32
C SER A 43 -2.64 9.06 -3.17
N VAL A 44 -2.48 9.56 -4.40
CA VAL A 44 -3.49 9.45 -5.45
C VAL A 44 -3.44 8.03 -5.98
N VAL A 45 -4.49 7.25 -5.71
CA VAL A 45 -4.55 5.82 -6.06
C VAL A 45 -5.66 5.54 -7.07
N LYS A 46 -5.52 4.44 -7.82
CA LYS A 46 -6.46 4.05 -8.86
C LYS A 46 -6.51 2.52 -9.02
N PRO A 47 -7.70 1.89 -9.01
CA PRO A 47 -7.86 0.52 -9.52
C PRO A 47 -7.52 0.43 -11.01
N ALA A 48 -6.86 -0.63 -11.44
CA ALA A 48 -6.35 -0.77 -12.82
C ALA A 48 -7.40 -0.47 -13.91
N ASP A 49 -8.62 -1.01 -13.75
CA ASP A 49 -9.69 -0.95 -14.75
C ASP A 49 -10.54 0.33 -14.68
N THR A 50 -10.28 1.23 -13.73
CA THR A 50 -11.01 2.50 -13.62
C THR A 50 -10.63 3.43 -14.79
N PRO A 51 -11.56 4.12 -15.45
CA PRO A 51 -11.22 5.08 -16.51
C PRO A 51 -10.60 6.36 -15.94
N ASP A 52 -9.68 7.00 -16.67
CA ASP A 52 -9.04 8.25 -16.23
C ASP A 52 -10.02 9.43 -16.11
N THR A 53 -11.20 9.31 -16.72
CA THR A 53 -12.28 10.29 -16.60
C THR A 53 -13.05 10.18 -15.29
N ALA A 54 -12.83 9.13 -14.49
CA ALA A 54 -13.44 9.00 -13.16
C ALA A 54 -12.86 10.05 -12.19
N PRO A 55 -13.63 10.50 -11.18
CA PRO A 55 -13.10 11.29 -10.08
C PRO A 55 -11.91 10.58 -9.44
N ALA A 56 -10.80 11.28 -9.22
CA ALA A 56 -9.61 10.66 -8.63
C ALA A 56 -9.84 10.31 -7.16
N LEU A 57 -9.09 9.33 -6.65
CA LEU A 57 -9.08 8.97 -5.23
C LEU A 57 -7.77 9.37 -4.58
N VAL A 58 -7.84 9.90 -3.36
CA VAL A 58 -6.70 9.96 -2.43
C VAL A 58 -6.92 8.97 -1.30
N MET A 59 -5.90 8.17 -1.02
CA MET A 59 -5.85 7.21 0.08
C MET A 59 -4.94 7.70 1.20
N SER A 60 -5.39 7.54 2.44
CA SER A 60 -4.62 7.72 3.69
C SER A 60 -5.15 6.72 4.74
N ASN A 61 -4.71 6.78 5.99
CA ASN A 61 -5.29 5.94 7.04
C ASN A 61 -6.65 6.50 7.52
N GLY A 62 -7.50 5.64 8.09
CA GLY A 62 -8.69 6.02 8.83
C GLY A 62 -8.33 6.81 10.10
N HIS A 63 -7.24 6.48 10.78
CA HIS A 63 -6.77 7.31 11.92
C HIS A 63 -6.28 8.70 11.48
N CYS A 64 -6.01 8.92 10.19
CA CYS A 64 -5.60 10.23 9.67
C CYS A 64 -6.78 11.16 9.36
N LEU A 65 -8.04 10.77 9.58
CA LEU A 65 -9.22 11.60 9.30
C LEU A 65 -9.19 12.93 10.08
N GLU A 66 -9.66 13.99 9.43
CA GLU A 66 -9.81 15.33 10.03
C GLU A 66 -10.85 15.39 11.16
N SER A 67 -11.76 14.41 11.22
CA SER A 67 -12.79 14.28 12.24
C SER A 67 -12.32 13.53 13.50
N GLY A 68 -11.09 13.04 13.52
CA GLY A 68 -10.59 12.13 14.56
C GLY A 68 -10.76 10.66 14.21
N PHE A 69 -10.32 9.79 15.12
CA PHE A 69 -10.30 8.35 14.92
C PHE A 69 -11.71 7.75 14.87
N PRO A 70 -12.05 6.98 13.82
CA PRO A 70 -13.22 6.11 13.85
C PRO A 70 -13.19 5.17 15.06
N ASN A 71 -14.33 4.99 15.72
CA ASN A 71 -14.46 4.03 16.81
C ASN A 71 -14.24 2.59 16.31
N PRO A 72 -13.86 1.64 17.18
CA PRO A 72 -13.88 0.23 16.81
C PRO A 72 -15.25 -0.19 16.30
N GLY A 73 -15.29 -0.83 15.12
CA GLY A 73 -16.52 -1.21 14.42
C GLY A 73 -17.13 -0.10 13.55
N GLU A 74 -16.59 1.12 13.56
CA GLU A 74 -17.15 2.24 12.80
C GLU A 74 -16.67 2.24 11.34
N VAL A 75 -17.63 2.40 10.43
CA VAL A 75 -17.40 2.57 8.99
C VAL A 75 -18.10 3.84 8.53
N ILE A 76 -17.34 4.77 7.96
CA ILE A 76 -17.83 6.05 7.46
C ILE A 76 -17.94 5.97 5.94
N THR A 77 -19.12 6.29 5.39
CA THR A 77 -19.33 6.35 3.93
C THR A 77 -20.09 7.60 3.52
N GLY A 78 -19.72 8.17 2.37
CA GLY A 78 -20.48 9.26 1.73
C GLY A 78 -20.43 10.60 2.47
N GLN A 79 -19.54 10.76 3.46
CA GLN A 79 -19.42 11.99 4.24
C GLN A 79 -18.78 13.10 3.41
N ALA A 80 -19.44 14.26 3.31
CA ALA A 80 -18.85 15.43 2.64
C ALA A 80 -17.53 15.84 3.32
N SER A 81 -16.53 16.20 2.52
CA SER A 81 -15.24 16.69 3.01
C SER A 81 -14.71 17.75 2.06
N SER A 82 -14.08 18.77 2.62
CA SER A 82 -13.35 19.81 1.90
C SER A 82 -11.84 19.71 2.12
N ARG A 83 -11.36 18.57 2.65
CA ARG A 83 -9.95 18.32 2.94
C ARG A 83 -9.10 18.55 1.72
N THR A 84 -7.93 19.15 1.92
CA THR A 84 -6.94 19.40 0.88
C THR A 84 -5.69 18.56 1.07
N PHE A 85 -4.99 18.31 -0.03
CA PHE A 85 -3.78 17.48 -0.08
C PHE A 85 -2.73 18.17 -0.95
N ASP A 86 -1.49 18.27 -0.47
CA ASP A 86 -0.40 18.83 -1.26
C ASP A 86 0.20 17.74 -2.14
N LEU A 87 0.01 17.85 -3.46
CA LEU A 87 0.56 16.93 -4.44
C LEU A 87 2.05 17.23 -4.65
N LEU A 88 2.91 16.24 -4.44
CA LEU A 88 4.35 16.42 -4.49
C LEU A 88 4.93 16.29 -5.91
N SER A 89 6.05 16.96 -6.16
CA SER A 89 6.92 16.67 -7.31
C SER A 89 7.55 15.29 -7.15
N SER A 90 7.97 14.65 -8.25
CA SER A 90 8.51 13.29 -8.22
C SER A 90 9.76 13.12 -7.34
N ASP A 91 10.55 14.17 -7.17
CA ASP A 91 11.72 14.23 -6.28
C ASP A 91 11.37 14.62 -4.83
N GLY A 92 10.10 14.88 -4.54
CA GLY A 92 9.59 15.31 -3.24
C GLY A 92 10.01 16.73 -2.83
N GLN A 93 10.76 17.46 -3.67
CA GLN A 93 11.36 18.74 -3.28
C GLN A 93 10.37 19.89 -3.28
N SER A 94 9.26 19.78 -4.00
CA SER A 94 8.27 20.84 -4.16
C SER A 94 6.83 20.31 -4.16
N THR A 95 5.88 21.22 -3.95
CA THR A 95 4.45 20.96 -4.12
C THR A 95 4.04 21.44 -5.52
N LEU A 96 3.48 20.54 -6.33
CA LEU A 96 2.97 20.84 -7.68
C LEU A 96 1.64 21.58 -7.64
N GLY A 97 0.82 21.30 -6.63
CA GLY A 97 -0.47 21.93 -6.42
C GLY A 97 -1.23 21.30 -5.26
N THR A 98 -2.43 21.83 -5.01
CA THR A 98 -3.30 21.37 -3.94
C THR A 98 -4.52 20.67 -4.55
N LEU A 99 -4.71 19.40 -4.19
CA LEU A 99 -5.90 18.62 -4.52
C LEU A 99 -6.96 18.82 -3.44
N GLN A 100 -8.23 18.69 -3.80
CA GLN A 100 -9.35 18.89 -2.88
C GLN A 100 -10.32 17.70 -2.92
N ALA A 101 -10.66 17.19 -1.74
CA ALA A 101 -11.73 16.22 -1.56
C ALA A 101 -13.09 16.84 -1.88
N LYS A 102 -13.97 16.03 -2.45
CA LYS A 102 -15.41 16.26 -2.50
C LYS A 102 -16.11 15.57 -1.32
N LYS A 103 -15.68 14.35 -1.00
CA LYS A 103 -16.23 13.51 0.07
C LYS A 103 -15.26 12.39 0.45
N ILE A 104 -15.43 11.86 1.65
CA ILE A 104 -14.93 10.55 2.06
C ILE A 104 -15.92 9.51 1.53
N ILE A 105 -15.47 8.66 0.61
CA ILE A 105 -16.31 7.56 0.11
C ILE A 105 -16.29 6.38 1.06
N TYR A 106 -15.19 6.17 1.77
CA TYR A 106 -15.01 5.08 2.72
C TYR A 106 -13.93 5.45 3.72
N ALA A 107 -14.14 5.18 5.02
CA ALA A 107 -13.07 5.20 6.01
C ALA A 107 -13.39 4.28 7.20
N THR A 108 -12.39 3.60 7.74
CA THR A 108 -12.52 2.75 8.93
C THR A 108 -11.16 2.52 9.60
N MET A 109 -11.22 2.12 10.87
CA MET A 109 -10.11 1.51 11.63
C MET A 109 -10.49 0.08 12.10
N THR A 110 -11.48 -0.54 11.46
CA THR A 110 -11.97 -1.89 11.76
C THR A 110 -11.42 -2.86 10.73
N ASP A 111 -10.80 -3.96 11.14
CA ASP A 111 -10.13 -4.96 10.27
C ASP A 111 -8.98 -4.42 9.40
N THR A 112 -8.94 -3.12 9.14
CA THR A 112 -7.91 -2.38 8.40
C THR A 112 -7.94 -0.92 8.88
N ASP A 113 -7.01 -0.10 8.41
CA ASP A 113 -6.91 1.32 8.73
C ASP A 113 -6.77 2.14 7.45
N VAL A 114 -7.90 2.58 6.89
CA VAL A 114 -7.91 3.25 5.59
C VAL A 114 -8.97 4.34 5.53
N SER A 115 -8.66 5.39 4.78
CA SER A 115 -9.60 6.40 4.31
C SER A 115 -9.41 6.63 2.81
N LEU A 116 -10.52 6.73 2.09
CA LEU A 116 -10.59 7.00 0.66
C LEU A 116 -11.40 8.28 0.43
N TYR A 117 -10.72 9.30 -0.09
CA TYR A 117 -11.29 10.57 -0.46
C TYR A 117 -11.52 10.61 -1.96
N GLN A 118 -12.77 10.79 -2.39
CA GLN A 118 -13.07 11.13 -3.78
C GLN A 118 -12.80 12.61 -3.99
N LEU A 119 -11.98 12.94 -4.98
CA LEU A 119 -11.59 14.31 -5.30
C LEU A 119 -12.62 15.03 -6.18
N THR A 120 -12.53 16.35 -6.21
CA THR A 120 -13.28 17.18 -7.17
C THR A 120 -12.73 17.06 -8.60
N SER A 121 -11.45 16.70 -8.73
CA SER A 121 -10.75 16.50 -10.01
C SER A 121 -10.73 15.03 -10.44
N THR A 122 -10.70 14.77 -11.74
CA THR A 122 -10.49 13.44 -12.33
C THR A 122 -9.00 13.09 -12.46
N TYR A 123 -8.67 11.82 -12.68
CA TYR A 123 -7.28 11.43 -12.96
C TYR A 123 -6.71 12.13 -14.19
N ALA A 124 -7.51 12.24 -15.26
CA ALA A 124 -7.12 12.93 -16.48
C ALA A 124 -6.79 14.41 -16.24
N GLN A 125 -7.58 15.10 -15.40
CA GLN A 125 -7.33 16.49 -15.03
C GLN A 125 -6.04 16.65 -14.23
N ILE A 126 -5.80 15.77 -13.24
CA ILE A 126 -4.55 15.78 -12.46
C ILE A 126 -3.34 15.54 -13.39
N LYS A 127 -3.45 14.57 -14.30
CA LYS A 127 -2.37 14.28 -15.26
C LYS A 127 -2.10 15.44 -16.19
N GLN A 128 -3.14 16.07 -16.73
CA GLN A 128 -3.03 17.22 -17.62
C GLN A 128 -2.38 18.42 -16.93
N GLN A 129 -2.79 18.70 -15.68
CA GLN A 129 -2.37 19.89 -14.96
C GLN A 129 -0.98 19.76 -14.33
N TYR A 130 -0.65 18.57 -13.80
CA TYR A 130 0.56 18.37 -12.98
C TYR A 130 1.54 17.36 -13.58
N GLY A 131 1.19 16.66 -14.65
CA GLY A 131 2.01 15.60 -15.22
C GLY A 131 2.07 14.32 -14.38
N VAL A 132 1.29 14.23 -13.30
CA VAL A 132 1.29 13.10 -12.36
C VAL A 132 0.26 12.05 -12.77
N SER A 133 0.70 10.79 -12.86
CA SER A 133 -0.20 9.63 -12.99
C SER A 133 -0.57 9.10 -11.60
N PRO A 134 -1.77 8.53 -11.41
CA PRO A 134 -2.12 7.86 -10.17
C PRO A 134 -1.27 6.60 -9.96
N LEU A 135 -1.12 6.19 -8.70
CA LEU A 135 -0.53 4.91 -8.34
C LEU A 135 -1.58 3.79 -8.46
N GLU A 136 -1.22 2.70 -9.13
CA GLU A 136 -2.14 1.58 -9.32
C GLU A 136 -2.23 0.72 -8.06
N LEU A 137 -3.45 0.37 -7.66
CA LEU A 137 -3.71 -0.60 -6.59
C LEU A 137 -3.61 -2.03 -7.14
N VAL A 138 -3.00 -2.93 -6.37
CA VAL A 138 -3.02 -4.37 -6.68
C VAL A 138 -4.38 -5.00 -6.34
N THR A 139 -4.65 -6.18 -6.90
CA THR A 139 -5.86 -6.99 -6.63
C THR A 139 -5.53 -8.35 -6.03
N THR A 140 -4.26 -8.58 -5.68
CA THR A 140 -3.76 -9.81 -5.09
C THR A 140 -3.00 -9.50 -3.82
N HIS A 141 -3.19 -10.32 -2.80
CA HIS A 141 -2.42 -10.28 -1.56
C HIS A 141 -0.90 -10.32 -1.89
N PRO A 142 -0.06 -9.48 -1.26
CA PRO A 142 1.38 -9.47 -1.46
C PRO A 142 2.02 -10.72 -0.82
N THR A 143 3.33 -10.85 -0.88
CA THR A 143 4.02 -12.03 -0.31
C THR A 143 5.13 -11.60 0.64
N ALA A 144 5.45 -12.46 1.60
CA ALA A 144 6.65 -12.26 2.42
C ALA A 144 7.89 -12.18 1.52
N SER A 145 8.91 -11.45 1.98
CA SER A 145 10.12 -11.10 1.22
C SER A 145 9.92 -10.17 0.02
N THR A 146 8.69 -9.70 -0.28
CA THR A 146 8.49 -8.65 -1.29
C THR A 146 9.23 -7.38 -0.87
N HIS A 147 10.04 -6.83 -1.78
CA HIS A 147 10.75 -5.56 -1.57
C HIS A 147 9.79 -4.38 -1.72
N ILE A 148 9.83 -3.47 -0.76
CA ILE A 148 8.88 -2.37 -0.64
C ILE A 148 9.56 -1.04 -0.36
N ASP A 149 8.90 0.02 -0.80
CA ASP A 149 9.20 1.40 -0.46
C ASP A 149 7.97 2.05 0.20
N VAL A 150 8.15 2.59 1.41
CA VAL A 150 7.17 3.41 2.08
C VAL A 150 7.42 4.88 1.74
N VAL A 151 6.54 5.49 0.96
CA VAL A 151 6.77 6.83 0.37
C VAL A 151 6.07 7.91 1.20
N SER A 152 6.76 8.46 2.20
CA SER A 152 6.17 9.46 3.10
C SER A 152 6.12 10.86 2.49
N GLY A 153 4.91 11.31 2.21
CA GLY A 153 4.64 12.65 1.72
C GLY A 153 4.92 13.73 2.77
N TYR A 154 4.52 13.51 4.02
CA TYR A 154 4.74 14.48 5.10
C TYR A 154 6.22 14.76 5.35
N TRP A 155 7.02 13.70 5.46
CA TRP A 155 8.47 13.82 5.70
C TRP A 155 9.29 13.98 4.42
N LYS A 156 8.67 13.84 3.25
CA LYS A 156 9.33 13.84 1.94
C LYS A 156 10.49 12.84 1.92
N LYS A 157 10.24 11.65 2.43
CA LYS A 157 11.24 10.58 2.62
C LYS A 157 10.69 9.23 2.21
N ILE A 158 11.52 8.46 1.49
CA ILE A 158 11.26 7.07 1.15
C ILE A 158 12.01 6.17 2.14
N TYR A 159 11.32 5.16 2.65
CA TYR A 159 11.89 4.12 3.52
C TYR A 159 11.84 2.79 2.78
N SER A 160 13.00 2.21 2.48
CA SER A 160 13.11 0.97 1.70
C SER A 160 13.39 -0.22 2.62
N CYS A 161 12.61 -1.28 2.46
CA CYS A 161 12.74 -2.53 3.22
C CYS A 161 12.06 -3.71 2.50
N SER A 162 11.69 -4.75 3.23
CA SER A 162 10.87 -5.86 2.71
C SER A 162 9.72 -6.20 3.67
N ILE A 163 8.76 -6.97 3.18
CA ILE A 163 7.75 -7.61 4.03
C ILE A 163 8.41 -8.79 4.76
N ASP A 164 8.37 -8.80 6.09
CA ASP A 164 8.78 -9.94 6.90
C ASP A 164 7.69 -11.02 6.90
N GLY A 165 6.44 -10.61 7.10
CA GLY A 165 5.29 -11.50 7.14
C GLY A 165 3.99 -10.74 7.35
N PHE A 166 2.95 -11.48 7.73
CA PHE A 166 1.60 -10.97 7.95
C PHE A 166 1.14 -11.36 9.35
N VAL A 167 0.55 -10.41 10.06
CA VAL A 167 0.05 -10.58 11.42
C VAL A 167 -1.43 -10.96 11.33
N HIS A 168 -1.80 -12.08 11.94
CA HIS A 168 -3.19 -12.54 11.94
C HIS A 168 -4.16 -11.46 12.46
N GLU A 169 -3.92 -10.97 13.67
CA GLU A 169 -4.58 -9.78 14.21
C GLU A 169 -3.57 -8.84 14.87
N LEU A 170 -3.57 -7.56 14.49
CA LEU A 170 -2.80 -6.50 15.09
C LEU A 170 -3.72 -5.68 15.99
N HIS A 171 -3.50 -5.74 17.31
CA HIS A 171 -4.35 -5.08 18.30
C HIS A 171 -3.70 -3.81 18.81
N GLU A 172 -4.42 -2.69 18.75
CA GLU A 172 -3.94 -1.41 19.25
C GLU A 172 -5.09 -0.66 19.92
N ASN A 173 -5.00 -0.38 21.23
CA ASN A 173 -5.92 0.50 21.96
C ASN A 173 -7.43 0.23 21.71
N GLY A 174 -7.79 -1.04 21.50
CA GLY A 174 -9.17 -1.48 21.23
C GLY A 174 -9.53 -1.63 19.75
N TRP A 175 -8.68 -1.18 18.82
CA TRP A 175 -8.78 -1.51 17.39
C TRP A 175 -8.12 -2.85 17.11
N ILE A 176 -8.69 -3.57 16.15
CA ILE A 176 -8.18 -4.83 15.63
C ILE A 176 -8.07 -4.67 14.13
N TRP A 177 -6.85 -4.78 13.61
CA TRP A 177 -6.57 -4.89 12.19
C TRP A 177 -6.18 -6.32 11.87
N LYS A 178 -6.52 -6.80 10.68
CA LYS A 178 -6.34 -8.19 10.28
C LYS A 178 -5.38 -8.26 9.11
N ASP A 179 -4.59 -9.33 9.09
CA ASP A 179 -3.63 -9.61 8.01
C ASP A 179 -2.62 -8.45 7.80
N SER A 180 -2.27 -7.75 8.87
CA SER A 180 -1.41 -6.56 8.79
C SER A 180 0.00 -6.92 8.34
N ILE A 181 0.55 -6.13 7.43
CA ILE A 181 1.91 -6.29 6.90
C ILE A 181 2.90 -5.98 8.02
N ARG A 182 3.81 -6.90 8.33
CA ARG A 182 4.98 -6.67 9.20
C ARG A 182 6.21 -6.39 8.36
N TYR A 183 6.95 -5.34 8.68
CA TYR A 183 8.18 -4.99 7.94
C TYR A 183 9.42 -5.66 8.52
N THR A 184 10.45 -5.77 7.70
CA THR A 184 11.81 -6.04 8.19
C THR A 184 12.39 -4.83 8.95
N PRO A 185 13.37 -5.02 9.87
CA PRO A 185 13.86 -3.97 10.77
C PRO A 185 14.49 -2.74 10.09
N GLU A 186 14.83 -2.83 8.80
CA GLU A 186 15.38 -1.71 8.03
C GLU A 186 14.34 -0.60 7.81
N CYS A 187 13.04 -0.93 7.81
CA CYS A 187 11.98 0.06 7.72
C CYS A 187 11.88 0.85 9.03
N LYS A 188 12.41 2.07 9.03
CA LYS A 188 12.40 2.98 10.18
C LYS A 188 11.36 4.07 10.03
N THR A 189 10.13 3.68 9.70
CA THR A 189 8.99 4.60 9.64
C THR A 189 8.74 5.21 11.03
N ILE A 190 8.21 6.43 11.05
CA ILE A 190 8.02 7.24 12.26
C ILE A 190 6.66 7.93 12.23
N GLY A 191 6.19 8.49 13.34
CA GLY A 191 4.99 9.33 13.35
C GLY A 191 5.00 10.37 12.22
N GLY A 192 3.88 10.49 11.50
CA GLY A 192 3.77 11.29 10.26
C GLY A 192 3.95 10.51 8.96
N THR A 193 4.51 9.31 9.02
CA THR A 193 4.54 8.37 7.87
C THR A 193 3.22 7.63 7.68
N SER A 194 2.30 7.67 8.65
CA SER A 194 0.96 7.11 8.52
C SER A 194 0.27 7.58 7.25
N GLY A 195 -0.32 6.65 6.51
CA GLY A 195 -1.05 6.86 5.28
C GLY A 195 -0.16 6.86 4.03
N SER A 196 1.16 6.72 4.19
CA SER A 196 2.08 6.59 3.05
C SER A 196 1.72 5.34 2.23
N PRO A 197 1.73 5.41 0.89
CA PRO A 197 1.63 4.20 0.09
C PRO A 197 2.85 3.31 0.35
N ILE A 198 2.60 2.01 0.46
CA ILE A 198 3.61 0.96 0.39
C ILE A 198 3.66 0.49 -1.07
N VAL A 199 4.78 0.78 -1.73
CA VAL A 199 4.98 0.50 -3.15
C VAL A 199 5.87 -0.73 -3.30
N GLU A 200 5.44 -1.73 -4.05
CA GLU A 200 6.29 -2.86 -4.44
C GLU A 200 7.31 -2.37 -5.48
N THR A 201 8.61 -2.56 -5.20
CA THR A 201 9.67 -1.99 -6.04
C THR A 201 9.80 -2.68 -7.40
N ALA A 202 9.36 -3.94 -7.51
CA ALA A 202 9.38 -4.67 -8.77
C ALA A 202 8.32 -4.16 -9.77
N THR A 203 7.17 -3.71 -9.28
CA THR A 203 5.99 -3.38 -10.11
C THR A 203 5.64 -1.89 -10.11
N GLY A 204 6.09 -1.14 -9.10
CA GLY A 204 5.69 0.25 -8.87
C GLY A 204 4.23 0.39 -8.40
N LYS A 205 3.56 -0.71 -8.04
CA LYS A 205 2.16 -0.72 -7.61
C LYS A 205 2.04 -0.60 -6.09
N VAL A 206 0.90 -0.09 -5.64
CA VAL A 206 0.60 0.06 -4.22
C VAL A 206 -0.03 -1.22 -3.70
N ILE A 207 0.68 -1.84 -2.76
CA ILE A 207 0.30 -3.12 -2.13
C ILE A 207 -0.25 -2.94 -0.72
N GLY A 208 -0.03 -1.78 -0.12
CA GLY A 208 -0.45 -1.49 1.24
C GLY A 208 -0.35 -0.02 1.59
N ILE A 209 -0.64 0.27 2.85
CA ILE A 209 -0.61 1.60 3.45
C ILE A 209 0.11 1.54 4.79
N ASN A 210 1.11 2.40 5.00
CA ASN A 210 1.83 2.42 6.26
C ASN A 210 0.94 2.88 7.39
N ASN A 211 0.88 2.10 8.48
CA ASN A 211 -0.11 2.26 9.54
C ASN A 211 0.52 2.74 10.86
N THR A 212 1.08 1.79 11.63
CA THR A 212 1.50 2.01 13.02
C THR A 212 2.86 1.36 13.32
N SER A 213 3.33 1.52 14.56
CA SER A 213 4.53 0.87 15.06
C SER A 213 4.44 0.62 16.55
N ASN A 214 5.11 -0.42 17.05
CA ASN A 214 5.32 -0.56 18.48
C ASN A 214 6.52 0.30 18.92
N GLU A 215 6.27 1.42 19.59
CA GLU A 215 7.30 2.44 19.86
C GLU A 215 8.14 2.17 21.11
N ASN A 216 7.57 1.59 22.16
CA ASN A 216 8.22 1.51 23.46
C ASN A 216 8.06 0.15 24.17
N GLY A 217 7.54 -0.86 23.47
CA GLY A 217 7.41 -2.22 23.98
C GLY A 217 6.18 -2.43 24.88
N GLU A 218 5.24 -1.47 24.92
CA GLU A 218 3.96 -1.68 25.58
C GLU A 218 3.07 -2.68 24.82
N ARG A 219 2.08 -3.23 25.52
CA ARG A 219 1.21 -4.31 25.03
C ARG A 219 -0.16 -3.76 24.64
N CYS A 220 -0.41 -3.67 23.35
CA CYS A 220 -1.70 -3.31 22.76
C CYS A 220 -2.22 -1.93 23.23
N THR A 221 -1.33 -1.00 23.57
CA THR A 221 -1.67 0.39 23.92
C THR A 221 -1.53 1.27 22.68
N LEU A 222 -1.98 2.53 22.76
CA LEU A 222 -1.84 3.48 21.66
C LEU A 222 -0.35 3.67 21.31
N ASN A 223 -0.03 3.66 20.02
CA ASN A 223 1.30 3.60 19.42
C ASN A 223 2.14 2.38 19.83
N ASN A 224 1.49 1.33 20.34
CA ASN A 224 2.13 0.10 20.78
C ASN A 224 1.26 -1.11 20.45
N PRO A 225 1.03 -1.38 19.16
CA PRO A 225 0.29 -2.55 18.74
C PRO A 225 0.97 -3.83 19.21
N CYS A 226 0.17 -4.85 19.48
CA CYS A 226 0.63 -6.20 19.75
C CYS A 226 0.07 -7.16 18.70
N GLU A 227 0.81 -8.23 18.41
CA GLU A 227 0.36 -9.27 17.51
C GLU A 227 -0.43 -10.32 18.28
N VAL A 228 -1.54 -10.78 17.72
CA VAL A 228 -2.35 -11.87 18.26
C VAL A 228 -2.46 -12.96 17.20
N ASP A 229 -2.00 -14.17 17.54
CA ASP A 229 -2.05 -15.33 16.64
C ASP A 229 -3.44 -16.01 16.64
N GLU A 230 -3.64 -16.99 15.75
CA GLU A 230 -4.89 -17.74 15.63
C GLU A 230 -5.29 -18.51 16.92
N SER A 231 -4.34 -18.74 17.82
CA SER A 231 -4.56 -19.38 19.13
C SER A 231 -4.85 -18.36 20.24
N GLY A 232 -4.83 -17.06 19.93
CA GLY A 232 -4.98 -15.97 20.89
C GLY A 232 -3.73 -15.66 21.70
N ASN A 233 -2.56 -16.18 21.32
CA ASN A 233 -1.31 -15.81 21.99
C ASN A 233 -0.92 -14.40 21.56
N VAL A 234 -0.52 -13.58 22.53
CA VAL A 234 -0.12 -12.20 22.28
C VAL A 234 1.40 -12.06 22.34
N THR A 235 1.98 -11.53 21.28
CA THR A 235 3.41 -11.17 21.22
C THR A 235 3.59 -9.67 21.04
N VAL A 236 4.67 -9.16 21.60
CA VAL A 236 5.06 -7.75 21.49
C VAL A 236 6.45 -7.71 20.88
N HIS A 237 6.59 -6.94 19.81
CA HIS A 237 7.83 -6.75 19.10
C HIS A 237 8.20 -5.26 19.14
N PRO A 238 8.99 -4.83 20.16
CA PRO A 238 9.43 -3.44 20.25
C PRO A 238 10.10 -2.98 18.95
N ASP A 239 9.89 -1.72 18.59
CA ASP A 239 10.36 -1.07 17.36
C ASP A 239 9.84 -1.66 16.05
N THR A 240 8.94 -2.65 16.05
CA THR A 240 8.39 -3.22 14.82
C THR A 240 7.38 -2.28 14.18
N LYS A 241 7.36 -2.27 12.85
CA LYS A 241 6.57 -1.37 12.00
C LYS A 241 5.58 -2.18 11.16
N TYR A 242 4.40 -1.61 10.98
CA TYR A 242 3.29 -2.29 10.33
C TYR A 242 2.59 -1.43 9.28
N GLY A 243 1.94 -2.11 8.33
CA GLY A 243 1.05 -1.51 7.36
C GLY A 243 -0.20 -2.35 7.17
N GLU A 244 -1.21 -1.78 6.55
CA GLU A 244 -2.42 -2.51 6.16
C GLU A 244 -2.43 -2.76 4.66
N GLU A 245 -3.08 -3.84 4.25
CA GLU A 245 -3.15 -4.24 2.86
C GLU A 245 -4.22 -3.47 2.08
N THR A 246 -4.01 -3.31 0.77
CA THR A 246 -4.96 -2.58 -0.09
C THR A 246 -5.63 -3.44 -1.17
N TYR A 247 -5.26 -4.71 -1.31
CA TYR A 247 -5.69 -5.54 -2.45
C TYR A 247 -7.19 -5.86 -2.49
N GLY A 248 -7.88 -5.78 -1.35
CA GLY A 248 -9.33 -5.95 -1.25
C GLY A 248 -10.13 -4.71 -1.68
N ILE A 249 -9.49 -3.52 -1.72
CA ILE A 249 -10.16 -2.24 -2.01
C ILE A 249 -10.76 -2.20 -3.42
N PRO A 250 -10.04 -2.59 -4.50
CA PRO A 250 -10.58 -2.52 -5.86
C PRO A 250 -11.93 -3.24 -6.04
N ALA A 251 -12.11 -4.40 -5.40
CA ALA A 251 -13.36 -5.18 -5.46
C ALA A 251 -14.55 -4.50 -4.78
N CYS A 252 -14.31 -3.40 -4.04
CA CYS A 252 -15.33 -2.61 -3.35
C CYS A 252 -15.64 -1.29 -4.07
N LEU A 253 -15.00 -1.00 -5.20
CA LEU A 253 -15.19 0.25 -5.94
C LEU A 253 -15.99 0.02 -7.22
N SER A 254 -16.87 0.96 -7.54
CA SER A 254 -17.51 1.04 -8.86
C SER A 254 -16.58 1.73 -9.88
N PRO A 255 -16.85 1.63 -11.19
CA PRO A 255 -16.09 2.36 -12.22
C PRO A 255 -16.13 3.89 -12.07
N ALA A 256 -17.07 4.42 -11.28
CA ALA A 256 -17.17 5.84 -10.96
C ALA A 256 -16.41 6.23 -9.68
N ASN A 257 -15.61 5.33 -9.10
CA ASN A 257 -14.94 5.51 -7.81
C ASN A 257 -15.91 5.86 -6.68
N GLU A 258 -17.03 5.13 -6.65
CA GLU A 258 -17.95 5.09 -5.52
C GLU A 258 -17.78 3.76 -4.78
N ILE A 259 -17.95 3.79 -3.46
CA ILE A 259 -17.95 2.56 -2.65
C ILE A 259 -19.22 1.75 -2.92
N ALA A 260 -19.08 0.45 -3.09
CA ALA A 260 -20.16 -0.51 -3.25
C ALA A 260 -19.86 -1.75 -2.41
N LEU A 261 -20.15 -1.66 -1.10
CA LEU A 261 -19.81 -2.69 -0.11
C LEU A 261 -20.60 -4.00 -0.29
N ASP A 262 -21.72 -3.96 -0.99
CA ASP A 262 -22.59 -5.13 -1.22
C ASP A 262 -22.28 -5.87 -2.52
N GLN A 263 -21.30 -5.41 -3.31
CA GLN A 263 -20.93 -6.10 -4.54
C GLN A 263 -20.16 -7.40 -4.23
N ALA A 264 -20.32 -8.38 -5.12
CA ALA A 264 -19.63 -9.66 -4.98
C ALA A 264 -18.10 -9.47 -4.96
N GLY A 265 -17.44 -10.08 -3.98
CA GLY A 265 -15.99 -10.01 -3.82
C GLY A 265 -15.50 -8.85 -2.96
N CYS A 266 -16.36 -7.89 -2.57
CA CYS A 266 -15.97 -6.89 -1.60
C CYS A 266 -15.89 -7.50 -0.19
N THR A 267 -14.71 -7.39 0.43
CA THR A 267 -14.42 -7.92 1.78
C THR A 267 -14.24 -6.83 2.84
N LEU A 268 -14.37 -5.56 2.45
CA LEU A 268 -14.22 -4.45 3.39
C LEU A 268 -15.35 -4.43 4.45
N PRO A 269 -15.06 -4.00 5.69
CA PRO A 269 -16.05 -3.80 6.73
C PRO A 269 -17.25 -2.96 6.29
N LYS A 270 -18.40 -3.28 6.87
CA LYS A 270 -19.69 -2.62 6.61
C LYS A 270 -20.21 -1.88 7.84
N PRO A 271 -21.01 -0.80 7.64
CA PRO A 271 -21.70 -0.10 8.74
C PRO A 271 -22.69 -0.99 9.52
#